data_AF-A0AB37KT93-F1
#
_entry.id   AF-A0AB37KT93-F1
#
_cell.length_a   1.000
_cell.length_b   1.000
_cell.length_c   1.000
_cell.angle_alpha   90.00
_cell.angle_beta   90.00
_cell.angle_gamma   90.00
#
_symmetry.space_group_name_H-M   'P 1'
#
loop_
_entity.id
_entity.type
_entity.pdbx_description
1 polymer ?
#
loop_
_entity_poly.entity_id
_entity_poly.type
_entity_poly.pdbx_seq_one_letter_code
_entity_poly.pdbx_strand_id
1 'polypeptide(L)'
;MLTPVDLQQKKFQHGMGYTKKDVDSFFDIVVMSYTELYKSNAELTNQVKTLTDSLVHYRTTESKLQKSLMLAEKNAEEATKNANDKAKIIENDAKIKANNIVHQAREELDRIEDSIEGIKQQYRDYTMAFKNLMDSHLQFLATNPINEELGVDFDEIMKDAKYFNGNAAVYTPGSSGSENAGSSSFASFGGDPQGREESTLGGGGGSGMGDSTLGGSADSGNVASDSSVYTKNLGGGSFVDPFKFRNE
;
A
#
# COMPACT_ATOMS: atom_id res chain seq x y z
N MET A 1 -70.38 -32.24 10.73
CA MET A 1 -71.00 -30.90 10.78
C MET A 1 -72.00 -30.83 9.64
N LEU A 2 -73.22 -30.34 9.88
CA LEU A 2 -74.15 -30.06 8.80
C LEU A 2 -73.62 -28.87 7.99
N THR A 3 -73.78 -28.92 6.67
CA THR A 3 -73.57 -27.79 5.78
C THR A 3 -74.88 -26.98 5.65
N PRO A 4 -74.81 -25.72 5.21
CA PRO A 4 -76.02 -24.95 4.89
C PRO A 4 -76.95 -25.68 3.89
N VAL A 5 -76.38 -26.46 2.98
CA VAL A 5 -77.11 -27.29 2.00
C VAL A 5 -77.84 -28.45 2.69
N ASP A 6 -77.20 -29.09 3.67
CA ASP A 6 -77.82 -30.18 4.45
C ASP A 6 -79.01 -29.69 5.29
N LEU A 7 -78.96 -28.43 5.76
CA LEU A 7 -80.06 -27.78 6.48
C LEU A 7 -81.25 -27.49 5.55
N GLN A 8 -81.00 -27.05 4.31
CA GLN A 8 -82.05 -26.80 3.31
C GLN A 8 -82.73 -28.08 2.82
N GLN A 9 -81.99 -29.19 2.73
CA GLN A 9 -82.53 -30.46 2.24
C GLN A 9 -83.24 -31.28 3.33
N LYS A 10 -83.27 -30.79 4.58
CA LYS A 10 -83.82 -31.55 5.69
C LYS A 10 -85.34 -31.63 5.60
N LYS A 11 -85.86 -32.85 5.42
CA LYS A 11 -87.31 -33.13 5.48
C LYS A 11 -87.71 -33.68 6.85
N PHE A 12 -88.81 -33.16 7.38
CA PHE A 12 -89.41 -33.60 8.65
C PHE A 12 -90.56 -34.60 8.41
N GLN A 13 -90.72 -35.56 9.32
CA GLN A 13 -91.82 -36.53 9.31
C GLN A 13 -93.13 -35.85 9.76
N HIS A 14 -94.28 -36.28 9.23
CA HIS A 14 -95.59 -35.68 9.52
C HIS A 14 -96.25 -36.32 10.77
N GLY A 15 -96.77 -35.52 11.70
CA GLY A 15 -97.43 -35.98 12.94
C GLY A 15 -98.05 -34.83 13.75
N MET A 16 -98.70 -35.11 14.88
CA MET A 16 -99.15 -34.09 15.84
C MET A 16 -97.94 -33.39 16.46
N GLY A 17 -97.55 -32.25 15.90
CA GLY A 17 -96.34 -31.51 16.26
C GLY A 17 -96.42 -30.05 15.82
N TYR A 18 -95.26 -29.37 15.80
CA TYR A 18 -95.15 -27.95 15.49
C TYR A 18 -95.75 -27.56 14.13
N THR A 19 -96.24 -26.33 14.04
CA THR A 19 -96.84 -25.79 12.81
C THR A 19 -95.80 -25.66 11.70
N LYS A 20 -96.02 -26.35 10.57
CA LYS A 20 -95.09 -26.40 9.44
C LYS A 20 -94.59 -25.02 8.98
N LYS A 21 -95.49 -24.04 8.83
CA LYS A 21 -95.15 -22.66 8.39
C LYS A 21 -94.17 -21.96 9.33
N ASP A 22 -94.33 -22.16 10.64
CA ASP A 22 -93.50 -21.49 11.65
C ASP A 22 -92.11 -22.13 11.71
N VAL A 23 -92.05 -23.47 11.62
CA VAL A 23 -90.80 -24.22 11.51
C VAL A 23 -90.03 -23.86 10.24
N ASP A 24 -90.71 -23.78 9.10
CA ASP A 24 -90.09 -23.40 7.81
C ASP A 24 -89.51 -21.98 7.90
N SER A 25 -90.25 -21.01 8.44
CA SER A 25 -89.77 -19.62 8.60
C SER A 25 -88.57 -19.50 9.55
N PHE A 26 -88.54 -20.28 10.63
CA PHE A 26 -87.38 -20.33 11.53
C PHE A 26 -86.17 -20.98 10.85
N PHE A 27 -86.39 -22.06 10.09
CA PHE A 27 -85.33 -22.74 9.35
C PHE A 27 -84.70 -21.84 8.28
N ASP A 28 -85.47 -21.00 7.60
CA ASP A 28 -84.93 -20.01 6.66
C ASP A 28 -83.95 -19.05 7.34
N ILE A 29 -84.29 -18.54 8.53
CA ILE A 29 -83.42 -17.66 9.33
C ILE A 29 -82.16 -18.41 9.78
N VAL A 30 -82.31 -19.66 10.23
CA VAL A 30 -81.18 -20.51 10.66
C VAL A 30 -80.25 -20.80 9.48
N VAL A 31 -80.79 -21.19 8.33
CA VAL A 31 -80.01 -21.43 7.10
C VAL A 31 -79.25 -20.18 6.69
N MET A 32 -79.89 -19.01 6.72
CA MET A 32 -79.26 -17.75 6.35
C MET A 32 -78.12 -17.39 7.30
N SER A 33 -78.37 -17.43 8.62
CA SER A 33 -77.37 -17.14 9.65
C SER A 33 -76.21 -18.14 9.64
N TYR A 34 -76.50 -19.42 9.40
CA TYR A 34 -75.50 -20.47 9.34
C TYR A 34 -74.65 -20.39 8.06
N THR A 35 -75.24 -19.93 6.94
CA THR A 35 -74.50 -19.61 5.71
C THR A 35 -73.55 -18.44 5.92
N GLU A 36 -74.02 -17.38 6.59
CA GLU A 36 -73.19 -16.22 6.92
C GLU A 36 -72.04 -16.60 7.86
N LEU A 37 -72.32 -17.41 8.89
CA LEU A 37 -71.31 -17.96 9.79
C LEU A 37 -70.25 -18.77 9.03
N TYR A 38 -70.67 -19.64 8.10
CA TYR A 38 -69.75 -20.45 7.29
C TYR A 38 -68.88 -19.57 6.39
N LYS A 39 -69.46 -18.54 5.76
CA LYS A 39 -68.73 -17.57 4.94
C LYS A 39 -67.71 -16.80 5.77
N SER A 40 -68.13 -16.27 6.92
CA SER A 40 -67.23 -15.56 7.84
C SER A 40 -66.12 -16.46 8.36
N ASN A 41 -66.41 -17.73 8.66
CA ASN A 41 -65.39 -18.68 9.12
C ASN A 41 -64.36 -18.98 8.02
N ALA A 42 -64.82 -19.18 6.78
CA ALA A 42 -63.94 -19.35 5.62
C ALA A 42 -63.06 -18.12 5.37
N GLU A 43 -63.64 -16.92 5.49
CA GLU A 43 -62.91 -15.66 5.33
C GLU A 43 -61.87 -15.45 6.43
N LEU A 44 -62.24 -15.66 7.70
CA LEU A 44 -61.31 -15.61 8.83
C LEU A 44 -60.20 -16.65 8.70
N THR A 45 -60.52 -17.88 8.27
CA THR A 45 -59.51 -18.93 8.05
C THR A 45 -58.53 -18.52 6.95
N ASN A 46 -59.01 -17.91 5.87
CA ASN A 46 -58.14 -17.37 4.83
C ASN A 46 -57.26 -16.22 5.36
N GLN A 47 -57.83 -15.29 6.13
CA GLN A 47 -57.05 -14.21 6.73
C GLN A 47 -55.96 -14.74 7.67
N VAL A 48 -56.29 -15.69 8.54
CA VAL A 48 -55.32 -16.36 9.42
C VAL A 48 -54.22 -17.01 8.61
N LYS A 49 -54.55 -17.70 7.51
CA LYS A 49 -53.57 -18.31 6.62
C LYS A 49 -52.65 -17.26 6.00
N THR A 50 -53.20 -16.21 5.40
CA THR A 50 -52.41 -15.13 4.79
C THR A 50 -51.51 -14.42 5.79
N LEU A 51 -52.00 -14.14 6.99
CA LEU A 51 -51.21 -13.55 8.07
C LEU A 51 -50.09 -14.48 8.54
N THR A 52 -50.38 -15.78 8.65
CA THR A 52 -49.38 -16.79 9.02
C THR A 52 -48.29 -16.91 7.96
N ASP A 53 -48.66 -16.98 6.69
CA ASP A 53 -47.70 -17.03 5.57
C ASP A 53 -46.83 -15.77 5.54
N SER A 54 -47.42 -14.60 5.74
CA SER A 54 -46.69 -13.32 5.83
C SER A 54 -45.73 -13.30 7.01
N LEU A 55 -46.14 -13.81 8.18
CA LEU A 55 -45.29 -13.88 9.36
C LEU A 55 -44.09 -14.82 9.14
N VAL A 56 -44.29 -15.97 8.51
CA VAL A 56 -43.21 -16.90 8.14
C VAL A 56 -42.25 -16.23 7.15
N HIS A 57 -42.76 -15.51 6.16
CA HIS A 57 -41.94 -14.74 5.22
C HIS A 57 -41.08 -13.69 5.93
N TYR A 58 -41.67 -12.91 6.84
CA TYR A 58 -40.93 -11.89 7.59
C TYR A 58 -39.86 -12.50 8.49
N ARG A 59 -40.17 -13.58 9.23
CA ARG A 59 -39.17 -14.27 10.05
C ARG A 59 -38.01 -14.84 9.21
N THR A 60 -38.31 -15.36 8.02
CA THR A 60 -37.29 -15.86 7.11
C THR A 60 -36.40 -14.72 6.61
N THR A 61 -37.01 -13.59 6.25
CA THR A 61 -36.29 -12.40 5.80
C THR A 61 -35.44 -11.79 6.91
N GLU A 62 -35.96 -11.70 8.13
CA GLU A 62 -35.23 -11.26 9.33
C GLU A 62 -34.02 -12.16 9.60
N SER A 63 -34.20 -13.48 9.54
CA SER A 63 -33.08 -14.42 9.71
C SER A 63 -31.99 -14.24 8.63
N LYS A 64 -32.39 -13.99 7.37
CA LYS A 64 -31.43 -13.69 6.29
C LYS A 64 -30.70 -12.38 6.56
N LEU A 65 -31.42 -11.32 6.97
CA LEU A 65 -30.83 -10.03 7.28
C LEU A 65 -29.84 -10.13 8.44
N GLN A 66 -30.20 -10.84 9.51
CA GLN A 66 -29.30 -11.08 10.65
C GLN A 66 -28.02 -11.82 10.23
N LYS A 67 -28.14 -12.83 9.36
CA LYS A 67 -26.97 -13.53 8.79
C LYS A 67 -26.12 -12.62 7.92
N SER A 68 -26.73 -11.78 7.08
CA SER A 68 -26.02 -10.80 6.27
C SER A 68 -25.31 -9.75 7.12
N LEU A 69 -25.93 -9.28 8.20
CA LEU A 69 -25.32 -8.34 9.15
C LEU A 69 -24.12 -8.97 9.87
N MET A 70 -24.26 -10.19 10.38
CA MET A 70 -23.16 -10.92 11.01
C MET A 70 -22.00 -11.16 10.03
N LEU A 71 -22.30 -11.49 8.77
CA LEU A 71 -21.28 -11.64 7.74
C LEU A 71 -20.60 -10.32 7.41
N ALA A 72 -21.36 -9.21 7.32
CA ALA A 72 -20.82 -7.89 7.08
C ALA A 72 -19.90 -7.43 8.22
N GLU A 73 -20.31 -7.65 9.47
CA GLU A 73 -19.51 -7.38 10.67
C GLU A 73 -18.20 -8.18 10.65
N LYS A 74 -18.29 -9.49 10.44
CA LYS A 74 -17.11 -10.35 10.33
C LYS A 74 -16.16 -9.91 9.20
N ASN A 75 -16.70 -9.55 8.04
CA ASN A 75 -15.91 -9.07 6.92
C ASN A 75 -15.25 -7.72 7.22
N ALA A 76 -15.93 -6.83 7.95
CA ALA A 76 -15.37 -5.55 8.36
C ALA A 76 -14.24 -5.72 9.38
N GLU A 77 -14.41 -6.62 10.35
CA GLU A 77 -13.37 -7.00 11.31
C GLU A 77 -12.15 -7.61 10.59
N GLU A 78 -12.38 -8.55 9.69
CA GLU A 78 -11.33 -9.19 8.92
C GLU A 78 -10.59 -8.19 8.01
N ALA A 79 -11.32 -7.29 7.34
CA ALA A 79 -10.72 -6.23 6.54
C ALA A 79 -9.84 -5.31 7.38
N THR A 80 -10.31 -4.92 8.58
CA THR A 80 -9.55 -4.07 9.50
C THR A 80 -8.32 -4.80 10.02
N LYS A 81 -8.44 -6.07 10.39
CA LYS A 81 -7.31 -6.90 10.82
C LYS A 81 -6.27 -7.04 9.71
N ASN A 82 -6.68 -7.38 8.50
CA ASN A 82 -5.80 -7.51 7.35
C ASN A 82 -5.10 -6.19 7.00
N ALA A 83 -5.80 -5.05 7.10
CA ALA A 83 -5.20 -3.74 6.90
C ALA A 83 -4.13 -3.43 7.97
N ASN A 84 -4.42 -3.73 9.24
CA ASN A 84 -3.46 -3.55 10.34
C ASN A 84 -2.23 -4.45 10.19
N ASP A 85 -2.42 -5.72 9.81
CA ASP A 85 -1.32 -6.65 9.61
C ASP A 85 -0.44 -6.23 8.42
N LYS A 86 -1.05 -5.80 7.31
CA LYS A 86 -0.33 -5.22 6.17
C LYS A 86 0.43 -3.94 6.56
N ALA A 87 -0.19 -3.06 7.33
CA ALA A 87 0.45 -1.83 7.81
C ALA A 87 1.69 -2.14 8.65
N LYS A 88 1.60 -3.11 9.57
CA LYS A 88 2.75 -3.56 10.38
C LYS A 88 3.87 -4.15 9.53
N ILE A 89 3.54 -4.94 8.51
CA ILE A 89 4.53 -5.50 7.59
C ILE A 89 5.24 -4.38 6.82
N ILE A 90 4.49 -3.41 6.30
CA ILE A 90 5.05 -2.26 5.58
C ILE A 90 5.95 -1.42 6.51
N GLU A 91 5.51 -1.17 7.73
CA GLU A 91 6.29 -0.42 8.72
C GLU A 91 7.60 -1.15 9.06
N ASN A 92 7.55 -2.47 9.24
CA ASN A 92 8.73 -3.27 9.53
C ASN A 92 9.69 -3.32 8.33
N ASP A 93 9.19 -3.57 7.12
CA ASP A 93 9.99 -3.53 5.89
C ASP A 93 10.65 -2.16 5.68
N ALA A 94 9.91 -1.08 5.90
CA ALA A 94 10.46 0.28 5.84
C ALA A 94 11.56 0.50 6.89
N LYS A 95 11.38 0.02 8.13
CA LYS A 95 12.40 0.07 9.18
C LYS A 95 13.64 -0.73 8.81
N ILE A 96 13.50 -1.93 8.26
CA ILE A 96 14.62 -2.75 7.81
C ILE A 96 15.39 -2.04 6.69
N LYS A 97 14.68 -1.52 5.68
CA LYS A 97 15.30 -0.76 4.59
C LYS A 97 16.03 0.49 5.08
N ALA A 98 15.42 1.25 5.99
CA ALA A 98 16.06 2.41 6.58
C ALA A 98 17.34 2.04 7.34
N ASN A 99 17.30 0.98 8.16
CA ASN A 99 18.48 0.49 8.86
C ASN A 99 19.58 0.01 7.89
N ASN A 100 19.21 -0.67 6.80
CA ASN A 100 20.16 -1.10 5.78
C ASN A 100 20.83 0.10 5.09
N ILE A 101 20.07 1.14 4.74
CA ILE A 101 20.62 2.36 4.14
C ILE A 101 21.59 3.04 5.11
N VAL A 102 21.22 3.17 6.39
CA VAL A 102 22.10 3.76 7.41
C VAL A 102 23.36 2.93 7.59
N HIS A 103 23.25 1.60 7.56
CA HIS A 103 24.39 0.71 7.68
C HIS A 103 25.33 0.86 6.47
N GLN A 104 24.81 0.83 5.25
CA GLN A 104 25.58 1.04 4.03
C GLN A 104 26.28 2.40 4.01
N ALA A 105 25.58 3.46 4.42
CA ALA A 105 26.17 4.80 4.51
C ALA A 105 27.33 4.86 5.52
N ARG A 106 27.23 4.12 6.64
CA ARG A 106 28.33 4.00 7.61
C ARG A 106 29.52 3.23 7.03
N GLU A 107 29.26 2.10 6.37
CA GLU A 107 30.33 1.33 5.71
C GLU A 107 31.03 2.13 4.60
N GLU A 108 30.29 2.97 3.87
CA GLU A 108 30.89 3.89 2.90
C GLU A 108 31.70 5.00 3.57
N LEU A 109 31.20 5.57 4.68
CA LEU A 109 31.94 6.55 5.46
C LEU A 109 33.26 5.98 5.96
N ASP A 110 33.24 4.81 6.60
CA ASP A 110 34.43 4.14 7.12
C ASP A 110 35.45 3.88 5.99
N ARG A 111 34.99 3.41 4.82
CA ARG A 111 35.85 3.23 3.63
C ARG A 111 36.48 4.53 3.13
N ILE A 112 35.73 5.63 3.14
CA ILE A 112 36.25 6.94 2.74
C ILE A 112 37.27 7.44 3.77
N GLU A 113 37.01 7.27 5.07
CA GLU A 113 37.93 7.63 6.14
C GLU A 113 39.26 6.86 6.02
N ASP A 114 39.21 5.55 5.81
CA ASP A 114 40.39 4.71 5.56
C ASP A 114 41.17 5.19 4.32
N SER A 115 40.46 5.54 3.24
CA SER A 115 41.09 6.07 2.02
C SER A 115 41.80 7.40 2.28
N ILE A 116 41.16 8.30 3.02
CA ILE A 116 41.74 9.60 3.41
C ILE A 116 43.00 9.37 4.27
N GLU A 117 42.97 8.44 5.22
CA GLU A 117 44.13 8.11 6.03
C GLU A 117 45.28 7.54 5.18
N GLY A 118 44.96 6.64 4.25
CA GLY A 118 45.92 6.08 3.29
C GLY A 118 46.59 7.16 2.43
N ILE A 119 45.82 8.10 1.88
CA ILE A 119 46.36 9.21 1.07
C ILE A 119 47.24 10.12 1.93
N LYS A 120 46.83 10.44 3.17
CA LYS A 120 47.64 11.23 4.10
C LYS A 120 48.96 10.54 4.41
N GLN A 121 48.96 9.22 4.58
CA GLN A 121 50.18 8.45 4.81
C GLN A 121 51.10 8.49 3.57
N GLN A 122 50.57 8.24 2.38
CA GLN A 122 51.33 8.35 1.13
C GLN A 122 51.95 9.74 0.94
N TYR A 123 51.22 10.80 1.28
CA TYR A 123 51.73 12.17 1.23
C TYR A 123 52.89 12.41 2.22
N ARG A 124 52.79 11.88 3.44
CA ARG A 124 53.88 11.94 4.43
C ARG A 124 55.12 11.21 3.93
N ASP A 125 54.94 10.00 3.41
CA ASP A 125 56.03 9.17 2.91
C ASP A 125 56.72 9.83 1.70
N TYR A 126 55.95 10.41 0.78
CA TYR A 126 56.47 11.19 -0.35
C TYR A 126 57.27 12.40 0.13
N THR A 127 56.76 13.16 1.09
CA THR A 127 57.45 14.35 1.63
C THR A 127 58.78 13.96 2.29
N MET A 128 58.81 12.87 3.05
CA MET A 128 60.04 12.36 3.65
C MET A 128 61.04 11.88 2.59
N ALA A 129 60.58 11.11 1.61
CA ALA A 129 61.43 10.62 0.52
C ALA A 129 62.03 11.78 -0.29
N PHE A 130 61.22 12.80 -0.61
CA PHE A 130 61.66 13.99 -1.33
C PHE A 130 62.68 14.80 -0.52
N LYS A 131 62.44 15.00 0.78
CA LYS A 131 63.40 15.66 1.66
C LYS A 131 64.74 14.91 1.70
N ASN A 132 64.70 13.59 1.88
CA ASN A 132 65.90 12.75 1.89
C ASN A 132 66.68 12.82 0.57
N LEU A 133 65.96 12.84 -0.57
CA LEU A 133 66.57 13.02 -1.89
C LEU A 133 67.28 14.37 -2.00
N MET A 134 66.64 15.44 -1.53
CA MET A 134 67.21 16.78 -1.56
C MET A 134 68.43 16.90 -0.65
N ASP A 135 68.35 16.35 0.58
CA ASP A 135 69.46 16.31 1.52
C ASP A 135 70.67 15.54 0.92
N SER A 136 70.41 14.43 0.20
CA SER A 136 71.45 13.67 -0.52
C SER A 136 72.10 14.49 -1.65
N HIS A 137 71.31 15.20 -2.46
CA HIS A 137 71.84 16.07 -3.51
C HIS A 137 72.66 17.24 -2.95
N LEU A 138 72.20 17.86 -1.87
CA LEU A 138 72.93 18.93 -1.19
C LEU A 138 74.25 18.41 -0.61
N GLN A 139 74.23 17.24 0.02
CA GLN A 139 75.45 16.63 0.55
C GLN A 139 76.44 16.28 -0.56
N PHE A 140 75.97 15.75 -1.70
CA PHE A 140 76.82 15.51 -2.87
C PHE A 140 77.50 16.79 -3.36
N LEU A 141 76.77 17.89 -3.49
CA LEU A 141 77.32 19.19 -3.90
C LEU A 141 78.32 19.76 -2.87
N ALA A 142 78.06 19.59 -1.58
CA ALA A 142 78.97 20.03 -0.53
C ALA A 142 80.31 19.26 -0.55
N THR A 143 80.28 17.96 -0.90
CA THR A 143 81.47 17.10 -0.92
C THR A 143 82.27 17.12 -2.23
N ASN A 144 81.82 17.86 -3.25
CA ASN A 144 82.38 17.79 -4.60
C ASN A 144 83.49 18.84 -4.82
N PRO A 145 84.76 18.48 -5.07
CA PRO A 145 85.92 19.38 -5.03
C PRO A 145 85.95 20.50 -6.11
N ILE A 146 85.00 20.50 -7.06
CA ILE A 146 84.83 21.58 -8.04
C ILE A 146 84.34 22.87 -7.36
N ASN A 147 83.67 22.78 -6.21
CA ASN A 147 83.19 23.91 -5.42
C ASN A 147 84.33 24.81 -4.88
N GLU A 148 85.44 24.18 -4.48
CA GLU A 148 86.65 24.83 -3.96
C GLU A 148 87.40 25.59 -5.07
N GLU A 149 87.31 25.14 -6.33
CA GLU A 149 87.92 25.77 -7.51
C GLU A 149 87.09 26.95 -8.08
N LEU A 150 85.76 26.96 -7.87
CA LEU A 150 84.86 28.04 -8.29
C LEU A 150 84.63 29.14 -7.24
N GLY A 151 85.15 28.98 -6.01
CA GLY A 151 84.97 29.94 -4.92
C GLY A 151 83.53 30.06 -4.42
N VAL A 152 82.70 29.03 -4.61
CA VAL A 152 81.30 29.01 -4.19
C VAL A 152 81.21 28.36 -2.81
N ASP A 153 81.12 29.18 -1.76
CA ASP A 153 80.90 28.71 -0.39
C ASP A 153 79.40 28.41 -0.16
N PHE A 154 79.07 27.13 -0.19
CA PHE A 154 77.70 26.66 -0.04
C PHE A 154 77.14 26.86 1.37
N ASP A 155 77.98 26.94 2.40
CA ASP A 155 77.53 27.20 3.77
C ASP A 155 76.99 28.63 3.93
N GLU A 156 77.48 29.58 3.13
CA GLU A 156 76.97 30.96 3.06
C GLU A 156 75.62 31.01 2.33
N ILE A 157 75.48 30.32 1.19
CA ILE A 157 74.23 30.24 0.41
C ILE A 157 73.11 29.53 1.20
N MET A 158 73.43 28.47 1.95
CA MET A 158 72.46 27.79 2.82
C MET A 158 72.06 28.65 4.03
N LYS A 159 72.89 29.59 4.48
CA LYS A 159 72.55 30.54 5.54
C LYS A 159 71.48 31.53 5.07
N ASP A 160 71.55 31.95 3.81
CA ASP A 160 70.56 32.83 3.18
C ASP A 160 69.26 32.08 2.82
N ALA A 161 69.33 30.79 2.48
CA ALA A 161 68.14 29.96 2.23
C ALA A 161 67.23 29.78 3.47
N LYS A 162 67.75 29.96 4.70
CA LYS A 162 66.96 29.91 5.93
C LYS A 162 65.88 30.99 6.02
N TYR A 163 66.01 32.08 5.25
CA TYR A 163 64.97 33.12 5.17
C TYR A 163 63.77 32.74 4.29
N PHE A 164 63.87 31.68 3.47
CA PHE A 164 62.75 31.15 2.69
C PHE A 164 61.84 30.19 3.47
N ASN A 165 62.30 29.66 4.61
CA ASN A 165 61.53 28.75 5.48
C ASN A 165 60.59 29.50 6.47
N GLY A 166 60.42 30.81 6.30
CA GLY A 166 59.61 31.66 7.18
C GLY A 166 58.10 31.66 6.89
N ASN A 167 57.63 30.99 5.83
CA ASN A 167 56.23 31.06 5.42
C ASN A 167 55.65 29.69 5.00
N ALA A 168 55.91 28.65 5.80
CA ALA A 168 55.13 27.41 5.74
C ALA A 168 53.82 27.64 6.50
N ALA A 169 52.81 28.19 5.81
CA ALA A 169 51.45 28.22 6.33
C ALA A 169 50.98 26.78 6.57
N VAL A 170 50.86 26.42 7.84
CA VAL A 170 50.20 25.19 8.30
C VAL A 170 48.75 25.26 7.84
N TYR A 171 48.38 24.46 6.84
CA TYR A 171 47.00 24.34 6.39
C TYR A 171 46.25 23.42 7.37
N THR A 172 45.56 24.01 8.33
CA THR A 172 44.55 23.33 9.16
C THR A 172 43.23 23.26 8.38
N PRO A 173 42.69 22.07 8.06
CA PRO A 173 41.40 21.96 7.40
C PRO A 173 40.29 22.31 8.41
N GLY A 174 39.31 23.08 7.93
CA GLY A 174 38.40 23.87 8.73
C GLY A 174 37.47 23.09 9.66
N SER A 175 37.25 23.67 10.84
CA SER A 175 36.04 23.51 11.63
C SER A 175 35.03 24.57 11.20
N SER A 176 34.07 24.23 10.34
CA SER A 176 32.87 25.06 10.16
C SER A 176 31.75 24.47 11.00
N GLY A 177 31.60 25.04 12.20
CA GLY A 177 30.35 24.98 12.95
C GLY A 177 29.26 25.78 12.24
N SER A 178 28.08 25.18 12.21
CA SER A 178 26.73 25.76 12.08
C SER A 178 26.64 27.29 12.13
N GLU A 179 26.22 27.91 11.02
CA GLU A 179 25.32 29.07 11.06
C GLU A 179 24.20 28.91 10.03
N ASN A 180 23.01 28.80 10.60
CA ASN A 180 21.72 28.88 9.95
C ASN A 180 21.39 30.35 9.67
N ALA A 181 21.17 30.72 8.40
CA ALA A 181 20.42 31.92 8.04
C ALA A 181 19.65 31.65 6.75
N GLY A 182 18.33 31.61 6.86
CA GLY A 182 17.43 31.39 5.74
C GLY A 182 17.20 32.62 4.87
N SER A 183 16.52 32.34 3.76
CA SER A 183 15.75 33.23 2.87
C SER A 183 16.49 33.97 1.75
N SER A 184 16.34 33.44 0.53
CA SER A 184 15.89 34.14 -0.70
C SER A 184 16.07 33.20 -1.90
N SER A 185 15.06 32.44 -2.32
CA SER A 185 14.05 32.79 -3.34
C SER A 185 14.60 33.23 -4.71
N PHE A 186 14.49 32.30 -5.67
CA PHE A 186 14.03 32.48 -7.06
C PHE A 186 14.72 33.49 -7.99
N ALA A 187 15.50 32.96 -8.95
CA ALA A 187 15.56 33.37 -10.37
C ALA A 187 16.18 32.21 -11.18
N SER A 188 15.39 31.40 -11.89
CA SER A 188 15.21 31.48 -13.35
C SER A 188 16.50 31.59 -14.17
N PHE A 189 16.98 30.47 -14.69
CA PHE A 189 17.75 30.45 -15.93
C PHE A 189 17.37 29.20 -16.73
N GLY A 190 16.52 29.42 -17.73
CA GLY A 190 16.24 28.45 -18.78
C GLY A 190 17.36 28.46 -19.82
N GLY A 191 17.62 27.29 -20.39
CA GLY A 191 18.54 27.13 -21.51
C GLY A 191 19.06 25.70 -21.64
N ASP A 192 18.23 24.82 -22.19
CA ASP A 192 18.70 23.67 -22.98
C ASP A 192 19.07 24.23 -24.38
N PRO A 193 20.20 23.88 -25.03
CA PRO A 193 20.20 22.68 -25.87
C PRO A 193 21.58 22.01 -26.18
N GLN A 194 21.49 20.81 -26.76
CA GLN A 194 22.50 19.97 -27.49
C GLN A 194 22.98 18.77 -26.65
N GLY A 195 22.63 17.52 -26.96
CA GLY A 195 22.50 16.91 -28.28
C GLY A 195 23.76 16.08 -28.58
N ARG A 196 23.82 14.85 -28.06
CA ARG A 196 24.73 13.80 -28.54
C ARG A 196 24.04 12.44 -28.45
N GLU A 197 23.59 11.98 -29.62
CA GLU A 197 23.22 10.59 -29.86
C GLU A 197 24.48 9.74 -30.13
N GLU A 198 24.25 8.42 -30.09
CA GLU A 198 25.05 7.30 -30.60
C GLU A 198 26.07 6.63 -29.66
N SER A 199 25.71 5.44 -29.20
CA SER A 199 26.45 4.20 -29.52
C SER A 199 25.57 2.99 -29.29
N THR A 200 25.03 2.46 -30.38
CA THR A 200 24.50 1.11 -30.50
C THR A 200 25.68 0.15 -30.64
N LEU A 201 25.75 -0.91 -29.83
CA LEU A 201 26.54 -2.10 -30.20
C LEU A 201 26.01 -3.31 -29.44
N GLY A 202 25.40 -4.22 -30.21
CA GLY A 202 24.91 -5.50 -29.73
C GLY A 202 25.92 -6.64 -29.96
N GLY A 203 25.50 -7.83 -29.53
CA GLY A 203 25.95 -9.11 -30.06
C GLY A 203 26.86 -9.92 -29.14
N GLY A 204 26.34 -11.04 -28.63
CA GLY A 204 27.15 -12.09 -28.00
C GLY A 204 26.31 -13.19 -27.36
N GLY A 205 25.83 -14.14 -28.18
CA GLY A 205 25.20 -15.37 -27.70
C GLY A 205 26.22 -16.41 -27.20
N GLY A 206 25.79 -17.31 -26.32
CA GLY A 206 26.61 -18.41 -25.81
C GLY A 206 25.82 -19.33 -24.88
N SER A 207 25.41 -20.46 -25.44
CA SER A 207 24.59 -21.56 -24.91
C SER A 207 25.16 -22.34 -23.72
N GLY A 208 24.25 -22.79 -22.84
CA GLY A 208 24.09 -24.21 -22.51
C GLY A 208 24.83 -24.76 -21.29
N MET A 209 24.08 -25.10 -20.24
CA MET A 209 24.18 -26.36 -19.50
C MET A 209 22.97 -26.50 -18.59
N GLY A 210 22.16 -27.53 -18.83
CA GLY A 210 20.99 -27.88 -18.04
C GLY A 210 21.25 -28.97 -17.01
N ASP A 211 20.15 -29.32 -16.34
CA ASP A 211 19.85 -30.54 -15.59
C ASP A 211 20.07 -30.54 -14.07
N SER A 212 18.96 -30.43 -13.31
CA SER A 212 18.42 -31.57 -12.55
C SER A 212 17.16 -31.19 -11.75
N THR A 213 16.03 -31.68 -12.24
CA THR A 213 14.96 -32.35 -11.49
C THR A 213 14.55 -31.84 -10.10
N LEU A 214 13.39 -31.18 -10.00
CA LEU A 214 12.41 -31.48 -8.95
C LEU A 214 11.00 -31.18 -9.44
N GLY A 215 10.19 -32.24 -9.56
CA GLY A 215 8.83 -32.18 -10.09
C GLY A 215 7.79 -31.70 -9.09
N GLY A 216 6.68 -31.18 -9.64
CA GLY A 216 5.47 -30.85 -8.90
C GLY A 216 4.49 -30.08 -9.77
N SER A 217 3.55 -30.79 -10.39
CA SER A 217 2.42 -30.25 -11.15
C SER A 217 1.61 -29.22 -10.36
N ALA A 218 1.33 -28.06 -10.97
CA ALA A 218 0.01 -27.40 -10.97
C ALA A 218 0.02 -26.16 -11.88
N ASP A 219 -0.72 -26.26 -12.98
CA ASP A 219 -1.57 -25.22 -13.60
C ASP A 219 -1.12 -23.75 -13.51
N SER A 220 -0.41 -23.28 -14.55
CA SER A 220 0.00 -21.88 -14.72
C SER A 220 -1.04 -21.11 -15.53
N GLY A 221 -1.98 -20.48 -14.82
CA GLY A 221 -2.80 -19.38 -15.34
C GLY A 221 -2.02 -18.06 -15.27
N ASN A 222 -1.67 -17.55 -16.45
CA ASN A 222 -1.03 -16.27 -16.74
C ASN A 222 -1.67 -15.09 -15.96
N VAL A 223 -0.96 -14.51 -14.98
CA VAL A 223 -1.35 -13.24 -14.33
C VAL A 223 -0.60 -12.10 -14.99
N ALA A 224 -1.14 -11.60 -16.10
CA ALA A 224 -0.77 -10.29 -16.60
C ALA A 224 -1.40 -9.23 -15.69
N SER A 225 -0.54 -8.40 -15.11
CA SER A 225 -0.90 -7.23 -14.30
C SER A 225 -1.73 -6.24 -15.11
N ASP A 226 -3.05 -6.22 -14.91
CA ASP A 226 -3.94 -5.25 -15.55
C ASP A 226 -4.53 -4.31 -14.50
N SER A 227 -4.01 -3.10 -14.44
CA SER A 227 -4.43 -2.01 -13.53
C SER A 227 -5.73 -1.32 -13.98
N SER A 228 -6.54 -1.99 -14.81
CA SER A 228 -7.65 -1.38 -15.55
C SER A 228 -9.06 -1.78 -15.07
N VAL A 229 -9.19 -2.53 -13.97
CA VAL A 229 -10.50 -3.07 -13.52
C VAL A 229 -11.45 -2.01 -12.92
N TYR A 230 -10.97 -0.80 -12.61
CA TYR A 230 -11.81 0.23 -11.95
C TYR A 230 -12.41 1.31 -12.86
N THR A 231 -12.14 1.35 -14.17
CA THR A 231 -12.57 2.49 -15.02
C THR A 231 -13.57 2.16 -16.13
N LYS A 232 -14.01 0.91 -16.28
CA LYS A 232 -14.96 0.52 -17.34
C LYS A 232 -16.25 -0.05 -16.78
N ASN A 233 -17.02 0.76 -16.05
CA ASN A 233 -18.47 0.56 -15.99
C ASN A 233 -19.30 1.80 -15.62
N LEU A 234 -18.97 2.97 -16.17
CA LEU A 234 -19.84 4.15 -16.13
C LEU A 234 -20.17 4.60 -17.55
N GLY A 235 -20.84 3.71 -18.30
CA GLY A 235 -21.62 4.08 -19.46
C GLY A 235 -22.99 4.56 -19.01
N GLY A 236 -23.31 5.83 -19.28
CA GLY A 236 -24.68 6.31 -19.52
C GLY A 236 -25.70 6.09 -18.41
N GLY A 237 -25.62 6.86 -17.33
CA GLY A 237 -26.71 7.00 -16.37
C GLY A 237 -26.41 8.14 -15.41
N SER A 238 -27.24 9.18 -15.42
CA SER A 238 -27.14 10.35 -14.55
C SER A 238 -26.98 9.93 -13.09
N PHE A 239 -25.79 10.14 -12.50
CA PHE A 239 -25.57 10.01 -11.07
C PHE A 239 -26.36 11.11 -10.35
N VAL A 240 -27.41 10.72 -9.61
CA VAL A 240 -28.19 11.63 -8.78
C VAL A 240 -27.45 11.77 -7.45
N ASP A 241 -26.94 12.96 -7.18
CA ASP A 241 -26.26 13.31 -5.94
C ASP A 241 -27.26 13.33 -4.77
N PRO A 242 -27.13 12.46 -3.76
CA PRO A 242 -28.09 12.33 -2.67
C PRO A 242 -28.09 13.51 -1.69
N PHE A 243 -27.23 14.51 -1.88
CA PHE A 243 -27.12 15.68 -0.99
C PHE A 243 -27.51 17.02 -1.64
N LYS A 244 -28.03 17.04 -2.88
CA LYS A 244 -28.58 18.26 -3.48
C LYS A 244 -30.06 18.44 -3.14
N PHE A 245 -30.35 19.35 -2.21
CA PHE A 245 -31.69 19.92 -2.02
C PHE A 245 -32.11 20.71 -3.27
N ARG A 246 -33.26 20.36 -3.86
CA ARG A 246 -33.95 21.22 -4.85
C ARG A 246 -34.53 22.42 -4.12
N ASN A 247 -34.05 23.61 -4.47
CA ASN A 247 -34.87 24.82 -4.36
C ASN A 247 -35.56 25.02 -5.71
N GLU A 248 -36.80 25.49 -5.63
CA GLU A 248 -37.81 25.72 -6.70
C GLU A 248 -38.76 24.55 -6.98
#